data_AF-A0A2M8G789-F1
#
_entry.id   AF-A0A2M8G789-F1
#
_cell.length_a   1.000
_cell.length_b   1.000
_cell.length_c   1.000
_cell.angle_alpha   90.00
_cell.angle_beta   90.00
_cell.angle_gamma   90.00
#
_symmetry.space_group_name_H-M   'P 1'
#
loop_
_entity.id
_entity.type
_entity.pdbx_description
1 polymer ?
#
loop_
_entity_poly.entity_id
_entity_poly.type
_entity_poly.pdbx_seq_one_letter_code
_entity_poly.pdbx_strand_id
1 'polypeptide(L)'
;LEKPKSKAEGLKRLKMLVGQNHQFYTGIHMINTAIHKSFSKVAKTEVWLRQIAEQEIKRYLAEDPAFKTYALGFDPKAHLS
;
A
#
# COMPACT_ATOMS: atom_id res chain seq x y z
N LEU A 1 6.61 -2.66 -4.28
CA LEU A 1 7.01 -2.81 -2.86
C LEU A 1 6.44 -4.14 -2.34
N GLU A 2 7.18 -4.91 -1.55
CA GLU A 2 6.64 -6.09 -0.83
C GLU A 2 6.10 -5.69 0.55
N LYS A 3 5.77 -6.57 1.49
CA LYS A 3 5.39 -6.20 2.88
C LYS A 3 6.63 -5.91 3.75
N PRO A 4 6.61 -4.93 4.68
CA PRO A 4 7.77 -4.68 5.52
C PRO A 4 7.88 -5.75 6.62
N LYS A 5 9.09 -6.26 6.84
CA LYS A 5 9.36 -7.32 7.83
C LYS A 5 9.59 -6.74 9.23
N SER A 6 10.02 -5.48 9.32
CA SER A 6 10.37 -4.80 10.57
C SER A 6 9.91 -3.33 10.59
N LYS A 7 9.87 -2.73 11.78
CA LYS A 7 9.57 -1.28 11.94
C LYS A 7 10.61 -0.40 11.25
N ALA A 8 11.89 -0.81 11.27
CA ALA A 8 12.96 -0.10 10.57
C ALA A 8 12.73 -0.08 9.05
N GLU A 9 12.26 -1.20 8.49
CA GLU A 9 11.90 -1.30 7.09
C GLU A 9 10.64 -0.49 6.76
N GLY A 10 9.62 -0.52 7.63
CA GLY A 10 8.44 0.33 7.52
C GLY A 10 8.79 1.81 7.51
N LEU A 11 9.67 2.25 8.41
CA LEU A 11 10.16 3.64 8.48
C LEU A 11 10.88 4.06 7.20
N LYS A 12 11.80 3.21 6.69
CA LYS A 12 12.50 3.48 5.43
C LYS A 12 11.52 3.65 4.28
N ARG A 13 10.49 2.81 4.21
CA ARG A 13 9.50 2.84 3.14
C ARG A 13 8.62 4.08 3.23
N LEU A 14 8.02 4.35 4.39
CA LEU A 14 7.20 5.53 4.58
C LEU A 14 7.97 6.81 4.24
N LYS A 15 9.26 6.92 4.62
CA LYS A 15 10.12 8.03 4.21
C LYS A 15 10.27 8.19 2.69
N MET A 16 10.35 7.09 1.93
CA MET A 16 10.37 7.17 0.46
C MET A 16 9.03 7.61 -0.12
N LEU A 17 7.93 7.35 0.60
CA LEU A 17 6.58 7.65 0.14
C LEU A 17 6.16 9.09 0.48
N VAL A 18 6.65 9.66 1.58
CA VAL A 18 6.26 11.01 2.01
C VAL A 18 6.49 12.05 0.92
N GLY A 19 5.46 12.86 0.64
CA GLY A 19 5.52 13.96 -0.32
C GLY A 19 5.49 13.54 -1.79
N GLN A 20 5.33 12.25 -2.08
CA GLN A 20 5.36 11.69 -3.43
C GLN A 20 4.01 11.10 -3.85
N ASN A 21 3.78 11.00 -5.17
CA ASN A 21 2.65 10.26 -5.75
C ASN A 21 3.01 8.77 -5.88
N HIS A 22 2.15 7.91 -5.34
CA HIS A 22 2.29 6.45 -5.39
C HIS A 22 1.19 5.83 -6.20
N GLN A 23 1.56 4.88 -7.04
CA GLN A 23 0.64 4.21 -7.95
C GLN A 23 0.44 2.75 -7.55
N PHE A 24 -0.81 2.33 -7.49
CA PHE A 24 -1.23 0.95 -7.26
C PHE A 24 -1.87 0.41 -8.51
N TYR A 25 -1.47 -0.80 -8.88
CA TYR A 25 -2.06 -1.53 -9.98
C TYR A 25 -2.75 -2.76 -9.42
N THR A 26 -4.08 -2.81 -9.55
CA THR A 26 -4.89 -3.95 -9.16
C THR A 26 -5.28 -4.72 -10.42
N GLY A 27 -4.65 -5.87 -10.61
CA GLY A 27 -5.02 -6.82 -11.67
C GLY A 27 -6.19 -7.69 -11.23
N ILE A 28 -7.19 -7.81 -12.09
CA ILE A 28 -8.33 -8.71 -11.94
C ILE A 28 -8.33 -9.64 -13.14
N HIS A 29 -8.32 -10.94 -12.89
CA HIS A 29 -8.47 -11.97 -13.91
C HIS A 29 -9.67 -12.84 -13.54
N MET A 30 -10.58 -13.02 -14.49
CA MET A 30 -11.80 -13.80 -14.32
C MET A 30 -11.86 -14.86 -15.40
N ILE A 31 -12.09 -16.11 -15.01
CA ILE A 31 -12.26 -17.24 -15.91
C ILE A 31 -13.69 -17.74 -15.75
N ASN A 32 -14.47 -17.66 -16.82
CA ASN A 32 -15.76 -18.34 -16.91
C ASN A 32 -15.53 -19.75 -17.45
N THR A 33 -15.59 -20.73 -16.55
CA THR A 33 -15.33 -22.15 -16.85
C THR A 33 -16.44 -22.80 -17.67
N ALA A 34 -17.67 -22.28 -17.61
CA ALA A 34 -18.80 -22.84 -18.34
C ALA A 34 -18.74 -22.54 -19.84
N ILE A 35 -18.19 -21.37 -20.22
CA ILE A 35 -18.09 -20.94 -21.64
C ILE A 35 -16.64 -20.83 -22.12
N HIS A 36 -15.67 -21.29 -21.31
CA HIS A 36 -14.23 -21.21 -21.58
C HIS A 36 -13.74 -19.82 -22.02
N LYS A 37 -14.32 -18.76 -21.46
CA LYS A 37 -13.87 -17.38 -21.70
C LYS A 37 -13.12 -16.84 -20.51
N SER A 38 -12.09 -16.04 -20.77
CA SER A 38 -11.39 -15.29 -19.74
C SER A 38 -11.48 -13.78 -20.01
N PHE A 39 -11.40 -13.01 -18.93
CA PHE A 39 -11.37 -11.56 -18.96
C PHE A 39 -10.31 -11.07 -18.00
N SER A 40 -9.52 -10.09 -18.42
CA SER A 40 -8.51 -9.45 -17.58
C SER A 40 -8.72 -7.95 -17.59
N LYS A 41 -8.55 -7.31 -16.43
CA LYS A 41 -8.53 -5.85 -16.31
C LYS A 41 -7.47 -5.44 -15.29
N VAL A 42 -6.89 -4.27 -15.51
CA VAL A 42 -6.01 -3.61 -14.53
C VAL A 42 -6.63 -2.27 -14.16
N ALA A 43 -6.76 -2.00 -12.87
CA ALA A 43 -7.13 -0.69 -12.35
C ALA A 43 -5.88 0.00 -11.79
N LYS A 44 -5.67 1.28 -12.16
CA LYS A 44 -4.63 2.14 -11.59
C LYS A 44 -5.26 3.05 -10.53
N THR A 45 -4.64 3.13 -9.35
CA THR A 45 -5.00 4.06 -8.28
C THR A 45 -3.80 4.91 -7.94
N GLU A 46 -3.99 6.21 -7.74
CA GLU A 46 -2.93 7.16 -7.39
C GLU A 46 -3.19 7.74 -6.01
N VAL A 47 -2.15 7.82 -5.18
CA VAL A 47 -2.23 8.30 -3.80
C VAL A 47 -1.08 9.25 -3.53
N TRP A 48 -1.42 10.44 -3.04
CA TRP A 48 -0.45 11.42 -2.59
C TRP A 48 -0.29 11.31 -1.09
N LEU A 49 0.90 10.93 -0.63
CA LEU A 49 1.18 10.99 0.80
C LEU A 49 1.62 12.41 1.14
N ARG A 50 0.92 13.05 2.07
CA ARG A 50 1.31 14.39 2.56
C ARG A 50 2.73 14.38 3.15
N GLN A 51 3.25 15.56 3.42
CA GLN A 51 4.45 15.69 4.25
C GLN A 51 4.16 15.17 5.67
N ILE A 52 5.01 14.28 6.18
CA ILE A 52 4.88 13.64 7.49
C ILE A 52 6.25 13.67 8.16
N ALA A 53 6.30 14.16 9.40
CA ALA A 53 7.53 14.19 10.17
C ALA A 53 7.96 12.76 10.57
N GLU A 54 9.28 12.54 10.69
CA GLU A 54 9.80 11.22 11.07
C GLU A 54 9.25 10.71 12.42
N GLN A 55 9.07 11.59 13.40
CA GLN A 55 8.47 11.24 14.69
C GLN A 55 7.02 10.77 14.56
N GLU A 56 6.25 11.38 13.65
CA GLU A 56 4.88 10.96 13.38
C GLU A 56 4.86 9.57 12.72
N ILE A 57 5.78 9.29 11.79
CA ILE A 57 5.94 7.95 11.21
C ILE A 57 6.30 6.92 12.29
N LYS A 58 7.24 7.25 13.20
CA LYS A 58 7.65 6.35 14.28
C LYS A 58 6.51 6.07 15.24
N ARG A 59 5.70 7.08 15.58
CA ARG A 59 4.50 6.93 16.40
C ARG A 59 3.50 5.99 15.73
N TYR A 60 3.20 6.24 14.44
CA TYR A 60 2.32 5.38 13.66
C TYR A 60 2.77 3.91 13.67
N LEU A 61 4.06 3.63 13.40
CA LEU A 61 4.61 2.27 13.42
C LEU A 61 4.67 1.65 14.82
N ALA A 62 4.53 2.44 15.88
CA ALA A 62 4.44 1.96 17.25
C ALA A 62 3.00 1.54 17.61
N GLU A 63 2.02 2.29 17.12
CA GLU A 63 0.61 2.14 17.45
C GLU A 63 -0.12 1.14 16.54
N ASP A 64 0.20 1.11 15.25
CA ASP A 64 -0.51 0.27 14.27
C ASP A 64 0.22 -1.06 14.01
N PRO A 65 -0.29 -2.22 14.48
CA PRO A 65 0.31 -3.52 14.19
C PRO A 65 0.14 -3.96 12.73
N ALA A 66 -0.80 -3.37 11.98
CA ALA A 66 -1.10 -3.69 10.59
C ALA A 66 -0.12 -3.08 9.58
N PHE A 67 0.90 -2.35 10.03
CA PHE A 67 1.95 -1.81 9.16
C PHE A 67 2.65 -2.89 8.31
N LYS A 68 2.64 -4.15 8.76
CA LYS A 68 3.19 -5.30 8.00
C LYS A 68 2.20 -5.93 7.03
N THR A 69 0.92 -5.57 7.09
CA THR A 69 -0.15 -6.17 6.29
C THR A 69 -0.04 -5.79 4.83
N TYR A 70 0.34 -4.54 4.55
CA TYR A 70 0.40 -3.97 3.22
C TYR A 70 1.82 -3.58 2.83
N ALA A 71 2.03 -3.47 1.52
CA ALA A 71 3.37 -3.25 1.00
C ALA A 71 4.00 -1.89 1.36
N LEU A 72 3.16 -0.89 1.58
CA LEU A 72 3.59 0.49 1.81
C LEU A 72 4.11 0.74 3.22
N GLY A 73 3.79 -0.15 4.16
CA GLY A 73 4.05 0.09 5.57
C GLY A 73 2.98 0.90 6.27
N PHE A 74 1.80 1.12 5.66
CA PHE A 74 0.60 1.63 6.33
C PHE A 74 -0.68 0.94 5.84
N ASP A 75 -1.81 1.09 6.55
CA ASP A 75 -3.13 0.57 6.15
C ASP A 75 -3.85 1.53 5.18
N PRO A 76 -3.87 1.25 3.86
CA PRO A 76 -4.58 2.10 2.92
C PRO A 76 -6.10 2.02 3.12
N LYS A 77 -6.67 0.92 3.61
CA LYS A 77 -8.12 0.83 3.79
C LYS A 77 -8.61 1.74 4.91
N ALA A 78 -7.83 1.85 5.99
CA ALA A 78 -8.15 2.71 7.12
C ALA A 78 -7.86 4.21 6.87
N HIS A 79 -7.00 4.51 5.88
CA HIS A 79 -6.45 5.86 5.68
C HIS A 79 -6.64 6.44 4.27
N LEU A 80 -7.28 5.71 3.34
CA LEU A 80 -7.80 6.28 2.09
C LEU A 80 -9.10 7.03 2.43
N SER A 81 -9.08 8.35 2.22
CA SER A 81 -10.25 9.24 2.22
C SER A 81 -10.53 9.71 0.80
#